data_AF-A0A150NFI0-F1
#
_entry.id   AF-A0A150NFI0-F1
#
_cell.length_a   1.000
_cell.length_b   1.000
_cell.length_c   1.000
_cell.angle_alpha   90.00
_cell.angle_beta   90.00
_cell.angle_gamma   90.00
#
_symmetry.space_group_name_H-M   'P 1'
#
loop_
_entity.id
_entity.type
_entity.pdbx_description
1 polymer ?
#
loop_
_entity_poly.entity_id
_entity_poly.type
_entity_poly.pdbx_seq_one_letter_code
_entity_poly.pdbx_strand_id
1 'polypeptide(L)'
;MNVNQIVRIIPTLKVNNRKLNETFYIETLGMKALLEESAFLSLGDQTGLEKLVLEEAPSMRTRKVEGRKKLARLIVKVENPLEIEGILSKTDSIHRLYKGQNGYAF
;
A
#
# COMPACT_ATOMS: atom_id res chain seq x y z
N MET A 1 -30.73 12.66 13.81
CA MET A 1 -29.39 13.04 13.33
C MET A 1 -28.81 11.86 12.56
N ASN A 2 -28.58 12.01 11.26
CA ASN A 2 -28.14 10.93 10.38
C ASN A 2 -26.61 10.93 10.35
N VAL A 3 -25.97 10.03 11.09
CA VAL A 3 -24.50 9.96 11.18
C VAL A 3 -23.98 9.03 10.07
N ASN A 4 -24.04 9.46 8.82
CA ASN A 4 -23.23 8.88 7.74
C ASN A 4 -21.82 9.50 7.81
N GLN A 5 -21.12 9.27 8.91
CA GLN A 5 -19.68 9.54 8.95
C GLN A 5 -18.99 8.34 8.31
N ILE A 6 -18.52 8.49 7.07
CA ILE A 6 -17.55 7.55 6.50
C ILE A 6 -16.30 7.65 7.37
N VAL A 7 -16.13 6.73 8.33
CA VAL A 7 -14.90 6.61 9.10
C VAL A 7 -13.84 6.07 8.15
N ARG A 8 -13.01 6.96 7.61
CA ARG A 8 -11.84 6.57 6.84
C ARG A 8 -10.77 6.09 7.82
N ILE A 9 -10.36 4.83 7.69
CA ILE A 9 -9.27 4.25 8.48
C ILE A 9 -8.02 4.28 7.61
N ILE A 10 -6.99 4.97 8.09
CA ILE A 10 -5.70 5.09 7.40
C ILE A 10 -4.67 4.30 8.23
N PRO A 11 -4.20 3.13 7.76
CA PRO A 11 -3.20 2.36 8.48
C PRO A 11 -1.81 2.99 8.35
N THR A 12 -1.02 2.93 9.42
CA THR A 12 0.41 3.28 9.41
C THR A 12 1.25 2.01 9.50
N LEU A 13 2.13 1.79 8.52
CA LEU A 13 3.03 0.64 8.48
C LEU A 13 4.47 1.08 8.71
N LYS A 14 5.12 0.47 9.70
CA LYS A 14 6.55 0.71 9.92
C LYS A 14 7.38 0.04 8.83
N VAL A 15 8.29 0.81 8.24
CA VAL A 15 9.23 0.38 7.19
C VAL A 15 10.67 0.62 7.66
N ASN A 16 11.60 -0.25 7.25
CA ASN A 16 13.01 -0.11 7.63
C ASN A 16 13.80 0.73 6.62
N ASN A 17 13.66 0.43 5.33
CA ASN A 17 14.34 1.15 4.25
C ASN A 17 13.29 1.88 3.41
N ARG A 18 13.26 3.21 3.50
CA ARG A 18 12.29 4.03 2.77
C ARG A 18 12.33 3.79 1.27
N LYS A 19 13.50 3.85 0.65
CA LYS A 19 13.64 3.75 -0.81
C LYS A 19 13.11 2.43 -1.38
N LEU A 20 13.38 1.32 -0.70
CA LEU A 20 12.84 0.01 -1.11
C LEU A 20 11.30 -0.03 -1.04
N ASN A 21 10.71 0.64 -0.06
CA ASN A 21 9.25 0.68 0.09
C ASN A 21 8.62 1.69 -0.88
N GLU A 22 9.26 2.79 -1.20
CA GLU A 22 8.83 3.70 -2.27
C GLU A 22 8.79 2.99 -3.63
N THR A 23 9.87 2.28 -3.99
CA THR A 23 9.89 1.47 -5.21
C THR A 23 8.75 0.45 -5.23
N PHE A 24 8.43 -0.16 -4.09
CA PHE A 24 7.30 -1.09 -4.02
C PHE A 24 5.94 -0.37 -4.14
N TYR A 25 5.62 0.60 -3.29
CA TYR A 25 4.28 1.19 -3.26
C TYR A 25 4.02 2.18 -4.41
N ILE A 26 5.02 2.95 -4.82
CA ILE A 26 4.89 4.00 -5.84
C ILE A 26 5.21 3.42 -7.22
N GLU A 27 6.41 2.88 -7.42
CA GLU A 27 6.86 2.45 -8.75
C GLU A 27 6.20 1.13 -9.18
N THR A 28 6.03 0.16 -8.26
CA THR A 28 5.44 -1.15 -8.57
C THR A 28 3.90 -1.11 -8.48
N LEU A 29 3.34 -0.61 -7.37
CA LEU A 29 1.88 -0.62 -7.16
C LEU A 29 1.15 0.63 -7.66
N GLY A 30 1.86 1.67 -8.10
CA GLY A 30 1.26 2.87 -8.69
C GLY A 30 0.59 3.83 -7.69
N MET A 31 0.89 3.73 -6.38
CA MET A 31 0.40 4.72 -5.41
C MET A 31 1.07 6.08 -5.61
N LYS A 32 0.38 7.14 -5.18
CA LYS A 32 0.89 8.51 -5.25
C LYS A 32 1.45 8.95 -3.91
N ALA A 33 2.69 9.44 -3.88
CA ALA A 33 3.22 10.19 -2.75
C ALA A 33 2.49 11.54 -2.63
N LEU A 34 1.89 11.79 -1.47
CA LEU A 34 1.11 13.01 -1.20
C LEU A 34 1.91 14.02 -0.38
N LEU A 35 2.59 13.53 0.66
CA LEU A 35 3.38 14.33 1.59
C LEU A 35 4.52 13.48 2.14
N GLU A 36 5.69 14.08 2.30
CA GLU A 36 6.82 13.48 2.99
C GLU A 36 7.25 14.40 4.13
N GLU A 37 7.20 13.89 5.36
CA GLU A 37 7.54 14.66 6.56
C GLU A 37 8.28 13.78 7.57
N SER A 38 9.55 14.10 7.84
CA SER A 38 10.39 13.37 8.79
C SER A 38 10.39 11.86 8.53
N ALA A 39 9.88 11.06 9.46
CA ALA A 39 9.77 9.60 9.32
C ALA A 39 8.58 9.15 8.47
N PHE A 40 7.66 10.04 8.11
CA PHE A 40 6.39 9.67 7.50
C PHE A 40 6.37 9.94 6.00
N LEU A 41 5.82 8.98 5.26
CA LEU A 41 5.46 9.11 3.85
C LEU A 41 3.96 8.82 3.71
N SER A 42 3.20 9.85 3.34
CA SER A 42 1.76 9.78 3.07
C SER A 42 1.53 9.30 1.64
N LEU A 43 0.74 8.23 1.50
CA LEU A 43 0.42 7.60 0.23
C LEU A 43 -1.10 7.64 -0.01
N GLY A 44 -1.46 7.91 -1.26
CA GLY A 44 -2.83 7.90 -1.74
C GLY A 44 -2.93 7.59 -3.22
N ASP A 45 -3.94 8.17 -3.86
CA ASP A 45 -4.18 8.03 -5.29
C ASP A 45 -4.34 9.41 -5.97
N GLN A 46 -4.87 9.43 -7.19
CA GLN A 46 -5.04 10.67 -7.96
C GLN A 46 -6.06 11.65 -7.35
N THR A 47 -6.88 11.23 -6.37
CA THR A 47 -7.79 12.12 -5.64
C THR A 47 -7.07 13.03 -4.64
N GLY A 48 -5.80 12.75 -4.32
CA GLY A 48 -5.04 13.50 -3.33
C GLY A 48 -5.41 13.16 -1.88
N LEU A 49 -6.23 12.14 -1.66
CA LEU A 49 -6.65 11.69 -0.34
C LEU A 49 -5.70 10.62 0.19
N GLU A 50 -5.24 10.79 1.43
CA GLU A 50 -4.40 9.81 2.13
C GLU A 50 -5.18 8.50 2.38
N LYS A 51 -4.51 7.37 2.07
CA LYS A 51 -5.04 6.01 2.19
C LYS A 51 -4.09 5.05 2.92
N LEU A 52 -2.80 5.36 2.99
CA LEU A 52 -1.77 4.58 3.66
C LEU A 52 -0.66 5.52 4.14
N VAL A 53 -0.10 5.27 5.31
CA VAL A 53 1.11 5.98 5.78
C VAL A 53 2.23 4.96 6.00
N LEU A 54 3.43 5.28 5.53
CA LEU A 54 4.64 4.55 5.89
C LEU A 54 5.41 5.35 6.94
N GLU A 55 5.82 4.69 8.02
CA GLU A 55 6.66 5.28 9.06
C GLU A 55 8.04 4.60 9.04
N GLU A 56 9.07 5.32 8.64
CA GLU A 56 10.44 4.83 8.66
C GLU A 56 10.92 4.67 10.11
N ALA A 57 11.34 3.45 10.45
CA ALA A 57 11.79 3.10 11.77
C ALA A 57 13.15 2.38 11.68
N PRO A 58 14.23 2.96 12.26
CA PRO A 58 15.58 2.46 12.07
C PRO A 58 15.79 1.08 12.73
N SER A 59 16.66 0.27 12.14
CA SER A 59 16.99 -1.08 12.61
C SER A 59 17.57 -1.14 14.03
N MET A 60 18.23 -0.08 14.50
CA MET A 60 18.72 -0.01 15.89
C MET A 60 17.60 0.09 16.94
N ARG A 61 16.36 0.44 16.53
CA ARG A 61 15.19 0.57 17.41
C ARG A 61 14.06 -0.41 17.05
N THR A 62 14.22 -1.18 15.98
CA THR A 62 13.19 -2.09 15.49
C THR A 62 13.78 -3.44 15.09
N ARG A 63 12.93 -4.46 15.08
CA ARG A 63 13.32 -5.81 14.63
C ARG A 63 12.26 -6.37 13.70
N LYS A 64 12.67 -7.38 12.93
CA LYS A 64 11.72 -8.20 12.18
C LYS A 64 10.74 -8.86 13.16
N VAL A 65 9.47 -8.94 12.74
CA VAL A 65 8.46 -9.68 13.48
C VAL A 65 8.78 -11.16 13.37
N GLU A 66 8.82 -11.84 14.51
CA GLU A 66 8.91 -13.30 14.59
C GLU A 66 7.50 -13.88 14.71
N GLY A 67 7.13 -14.80 13.83
CA GLY A 67 5.76 -15.33 13.72
C GLY A 67 4.81 -14.43 12.92
N ARG A 68 3.52 -14.44 13.27
CA ARG A 68 2.47 -13.71 12.54
C ARG A 68 2.58 -12.20 12.78
N LYS A 69 2.59 -11.42 11.69
CA LYS A 69 2.44 -9.96 11.78
C LYS A 69 1.05 -9.60 12.28
N LYS A 70 0.93 -8.45 12.97
CA LYS A 70 -0.36 -7.88 13.37
C LYS A 70 -1.27 -7.62 12.15
N LEU A 71 -0.69 -7.11 11.07
CA LEU A 71 -1.35 -7.01 9.78
C LEU A 71 -1.17 -8.33 9.02
N ALA A 72 -2.27 -9.06 8.82
CA ALA A 72 -2.26 -10.30 8.04
C ALA A 72 -2.22 -10.04 6.51
N ARG A 73 -3.03 -9.09 6.03
CA ARG A 73 -3.09 -8.68 4.61
C ARG A 73 -3.61 -7.26 4.51
N LEU A 74 -3.02 -6.45 3.63
CA LEU A 74 -3.58 -5.18 3.18
C LEU A 74 -4.32 -5.44 1.86
N ILE A 75 -5.60 -5.09 1.79
CA ILE A 75 -6.40 -5.29 0.58
C ILE A 75 -6.59 -3.93 -0.09
N VAL A 76 -6.08 -3.80 -1.31
CA VAL A 76 -6.24 -2.60 -2.14
C VAL A 76 -7.23 -2.94 -3.26
N LYS A 77 -8.42 -2.34 -3.18
CA LYS A 77 -9.43 -2.48 -4.23
C LYS A 77 -9.24 -1.36 -5.24
N VAL A 78 -8.86 -1.72 -6.45
CA VAL A 78 -8.73 -0.79 -7.58
C VAL A 78 -10.09 -0.67 -8.28
N GLU A 79 -10.43 0.54 -8.73
CA GLU A 79 -11.71 0.81 -9.40
C GLU A 79 -11.72 0.27 -10.83
N ASN A 80 -10.67 0.55 -11.61
CA ASN A 80 -10.50 0.07 -12.97
C ASN A 80 -9.67 -1.22 -13.01
N PRO A 81 -10.25 -2.37 -13.40
CA PRO A 81 -9.51 -3.64 -13.48
C PRO A 81 -8.31 -3.62 -14.44
N LEU A 82 -8.34 -2.77 -15.47
CA LEU A 82 -7.24 -2.66 -16.45
C LEU A 82 -5.96 -2.10 -15.82
N GLU A 83 -6.06 -1.34 -14.73
CA GLU A 83 -4.88 -0.87 -14.00
C GLU A 83 -4.13 -2.02 -13.33
N ILE A 84 -4.85 -3.05 -12.87
CA ILE A 84 -4.24 -4.28 -12.35
C ILE A 84 -3.48 -4.99 -13.46
N GLU A 85 -4.04 -5.09 -14.66
CA GLU A 85 -3.34 -5.66 -15.83
C GLU A 85 -2.09 -4.84 -16.20
N GLY A 86 -2.19 -3.51 -16.13
CA GLY A 86 -1.07 -2.61 -16.31
C GLY A 86 0.08 -2.88 -15.32
N ILE A 87 -0.23 -3.09 -14.04
CA ILE A 87 0.76 -3.44 -13.02
C ILE A 87 1.35 -4.83 -13.30
N LEU A 88 0.51 -5.82 -13.61
CA LEU A 88 0.94 -7.19 -13.92
C LEU A 88 1.89 -7.23 -15.13
N SER A 89 1.66 -6.40 -16.16
CA SER A 89 2.50 -6.34 -17.36
C SER A 89 3.92 -5.82 -17.10
N LYS A 90 4.14 -5.11 -16.00
CA LYS A 90 5.42 -4.49 -15.63
C LYS A 90 6.12 -5.20 -14.47
N THR A 91 5.47 -6.20 -13.87
CA THR A 91 5.94 -6.87 -12.66
C THR A 91 6.39 -8.29 -12.98
N ASP A 92 7.70 -8.52 -12.95
CA ASP A 92 8.27 -9.83 -13.30
C ASP A 92 8.05 -10.91 -12.22
N SER A 93 7.85 -10.49 -10.96
CA SER A 93 7.74 -11.40 -9.81
C SER A 93 6.36 -11.35 -9.17
N ILE A 94 5.44 -12.17 -9.67
CA ILE A 94 4.12 -12.39 -9.06
C ILE A 94 4.09 -13.79 -8.44
N HIS A 95 3.81 -13.87 -7.14
CA HIS A 95 3.79 -15.15 -6.44
C HIS A 95 2.58 -16.01 -6.84
N ARG A 96 1.42 -15.39 -7.04
CA ARG A 96 0.19 -16.07 -7.45
C ARG A 96 -0.77 -15.12 -8.14
N LEU A 97 -1.32 -15.54 -9.27
CA LEU A 97 -2.33 -14.80 -10.00
C LEU A 97 -3.70 -15.46 -9.82
N TYR A 98 -4.73 -14.65 -9.61
CA TYR A 98 -6.12 -15.06 -9.50
C TYR A 98 -6.93 -14.35 -10.60
N LYS A 99 -7.85 -15.08 -11.23
CA LYS A 99 -8.78 -14.54 -12.22
C LYS A 99 -10.21 -14.79 -11.75
N GLY A 100 -10.99 -13.72 -11.60
CA GLY A 100 -12.41 -13.77 -11.27
C GLY A 100 -13.27 -13.13 -12.36
N GLN A 101 -14.57 -13.02 -12.09
CA GLN A 101 -15.50 -12.35 -13.01
C GLN A 101 -15.21 -10.85 -13.20
N ASN A 102 -14.59 -10.22 -12.19
CA ASN A 102 -14.31 -8.77 -12.17
C ASN A 102 -12.85 -8.42 -12.50
N GLY A 103 -12.10 -9.34 -13.11
CA GLY A 103 -10.69 -9.13 -13.48
C GLY A 103 -9.70 -9.95 -12.66
N TYR A 104 -8.46 -9.45 -12.56
CA TYR A 104 -7.36 -10.14 -11.90
C TYR A 104 -7.11 -9.65 -10.47
N ALA A 105 -6.49 -10.50 -9.66
CA ALA A 105 -5.89 -10.16 -8.38
C ALA A 105 -4.58 -10.95 -8.22
N PHE A 106 -3.64 -10.45 -7.44
CA PHE A 106 -2.35 -11.11 -7.22
C PHE A 106 -1.81 -10.88 -5.80
#